data_AF-A4CPX1-F1
#
_entry.id   AF-A4CPX1-F1
#
_cell.length_a   1.000
_cell.length_b   1.000
_cell.length_c   1.000
_cell.angle_alpha   90.00
_cell.angle_beta   90.00
_cell.angle_gamma   90.00
#
_symmetry.space_group_name_H-M   'P 1'
#
loop_
_entity.id
_entity.type
_entity.pdbx_description
1 polymer ?
#
loop_
_entity_poly.entity_id
_entity_poly.type
_entity_poly.pdbx_seq_one_letter_code
_entity_poly.pdbx_strand_id
1 'polypeptide(L)'
;MMIFISRVLTKIKSTRPGITAATVSGAAAIAIIARVGYILYNGDRDIEGDFMGFRWLSSFLYSFGIEIAFITVGMVINYSTNFMTKDAVNPFRFFGWAIQGVGFFFMFWIFIDASIFGDNVEIAFSICFAIVAVFVQTKLRKFFTNHISSLKRIIRRLNNTIILETPNHVKDVEVYYDEVMWPVLNEVADEL
;
A
#
# COMPACT_ATOMS: atom_id res chain seq x y z
N MET A 1 20.65 34.50 4.18
CA MET A 1 20.35 33.08 4.50
C MET A 1 18.98 32.63 3.99
N MET A 2 17.91 33.44 4.16
CA MET A 2 16.56 33.14 3.67
C MET A 2 16.43 32.93 2.15
N ILE A 3 17.20 33.66 1.34
CA ILE A 3 17.18 33.56 -0.14
C ILE A 3 17.80 32.25 -0.65
N PHE A 4 18.77 31.70 0.07
CA PHE A 4 19.45 30.45 -0.31
C PHE A 4 18.56 29.23 -0.03
N ILE A 5 17.85 29.23 1.10
CA ILE A 5 16.87 28.19 1.46
C ILE A 5 15.70 28.20 0.48
N SER A 6 15.20 29.38 0.11
CA SER A 6 14.17 29.55 -0.93
C SER A 6 14.59 28.95 -2.28
N ARG A 7 15.83 29.19 -2.73
CA ARG A 7 16.36 28.64 -3.99
C ARG A 7 16.59 27.13 -3.96
N VAL A 8 16.99 26.56 -2.82
CA VAL A 8 17.10 25.10 -2.67
C VAL A 8 15.72 24.44 -2.67
N LEU A 9 14.74 25.02 -1.96
CA LEU A 9 13.36 24.52 -1.94
C LEU A 9 12.68 24.62 -3.32
N THR A 10 12.94 25.68 -4.09
CA THR A 10 12.41 25.79 -5.47
C THR A 10 13.10 24.84 -6.44
N LYS A 11 14.38 24.51 -6.24
CA LYS A 11 15.08 23.53 -7.09
C LYS A 11 14.59 22.10 -6.87
N ILE A 12 14.22 21.76 -5.63
CA ILE A 12 13.55 20.48 -5.30
C ILE A 12 12.15 20.41 -5.96
N LYS A 13 11.46 21.55 -6.06
CA LYS A 13 10.13 21.67 -6.70
C LYS A 13 10.15 21.64 -8.23
N SER A 14 11.34 21.75 -8.85
CA SER A 14 11.51 21.89 -10.32
C SER A 14 11.99 20.61 -11.02
N THR A 15 12.23 19.52 -10.30
CA THR A 15 12.52 18.23 -10.94
C THR A 15 11.22 17.74 -11.57
N ARG A 16 11.15 17.74 -12.91
CA ARG A 16 9.97 17.30 -13.67
C ARG A 16 9.44 16.00 -13.05
N PRO A 17 8.21 15.99 -12.49
CA PRO A 17 7.72 14.85 -11.71
C PRO A 17 7.73 13.53 -12.51
N GLY A 18 7.70 13.61 -13.84
CA GLY A 18 7.85 12.44 -14.72
C GLY A 18 9.26 11.82 -14.73
N ILE A 19 10.34 12.59 -14.56
CA ILE A 19 11.71 12.06 -14.59
C ILE A 19 12.06 11.38 -13.27
N THR A 20 11.68 11.98 -12.14
CA THR A 20 11.86 11.38 -10.81
C THR A 20 10.97 10.16 -10.62
N ALA A 21 9.74 10.18 -11.13
CA ALA A 21 8.89 8.99 -11.21
C ALA A 21 9.55 7.88 -12.03
N ALA A 22 10.03 8.19 -13.23
CA ALA A 22 10.65 7.19 -14.11
C ALA A 22 11.92 6.57 -13.52
N THR A 23 12.77 7.36 -12.86
CA THR A 23 13.98 6.82 -12.20
C THR A 23 13.66 5.95 -10.99
N VAL A 24 12.68 6.35 -10.16
CA VAL A 24 12.25 5.54 -9.01
C VAL A 24 11.58 4.24 -9.47
N SER A 25 10.69 4.30 -10.46
CA SER A 25 10.08 3.11 -11.07
C SER A 25 11.13 2.21 -11.74
N GLY A 26 12.11 2.79 -12.42
CA GLY A 26 13.22 2.05 -13.05
C GLY A 26 14.12 1.34 -12.03
N ALA A 27 14.54 2.03 -10.97
CA ALA A 27 15.34 1.43 -9.90
C ALA A 27 14.60 0.29 -9.20
N ALA A 28 13.30 0.46 -8.97
CA ALA A 28 12.49 -0.55 -8.32
C ALA A 28 12.15 -1.73 -9.26
N ALA A 29 12.02 -1.51 -10.57
CA ALA A 29 11.96 -2.59 -11.56
C ALA A 29 13.26 -3.41 -11.59
N ILE A 30 14.43 -2.75 -11.52
CA ILE A 30 15.73 -3.42 -11.42
C ILE A 30 15.81 -4.25 -10.13
N ALA A 31 15.33 -3.74 -8.99
CA ALA A 31 15.31 -4.49 -7.74
C ALA A 31 14.45 -5.76 -7.83
N ILE A 32 13.28 -5.68 -8.48
CA ILE A 32 12.40 -6.83 -8.73
C ILE A 32 13.10 -7.85 -9.64
N ILE A 33 13.66 -7.39 -10.77
CA ILE A 33 14.36 -8.25 -11.73
C ILE A 33 15.58 -8.91 -11.07
N ALA A 34 16.34 -8.16 -10.27
CA ALA A 34 17.51 -8.68 -9.55
C ALA A 34 17.12 -9.79 -8.57
N ARG A 35 15.96 -9.67 -7.91
CA ARG A 35 15.45 -10.71 -7.00
C ARG A 35 15.08 -12.00 -7.74
N VAL A 36 14.39 -11.89 -8.87
CA VAL A 36 14.06 -13.04 -9.73
C VAL A 36 15.34 -13.66 -10.32
N GLY A 37 16.28 -12.82 -10.76
CA GLY A 37 17.56 -13.25 -11.33
C GLY A 37 18.46 -13.93 -10.31
N TYR A 38 18.54 -13.42 -9.07
CA TYR A 38 19.30 -14.04 -7.98
C TYR A 38 18.88 -15.49 -7.76
N ILE A 39 17.59 -15.74 -7.80
CA ILE A 39 17.01 -17.06 -7.56
C ILE A 39 17.28 -18.01 -8.72
N LEU A 40 17.03 -17.59 -9.96
CA LEU A 40 17.31 -18.41 -11.15
C LEU A 40 18.81 -18.73 -11.29
N TYR A 41 19.68 -17.86 -10.77
CA TYR A 41 21.13 -18.02 -10.86
C TYR A 41 21.72 -18.84 -9.71
N ASN A 42 21.26 -18.66 -8.47
CA ASN A 42 21.84 -19.33 -7.30
C ASN A 42 21.13 -20.63 -6.88
N GLY A 43 19.96 -20.93 -7.45
CA GLY A 43 19.22 -22.21 -7.33
C GLY A 43 19.50 -23.00 -6.06
N ASP A 44 18.73 -22.76 -5.00
CA ASP A 44 18.70 -23.52 -3.73
C ASP A 44 20.05 -24.00 -3.17
N ARG A 45 21.15 -23.29 -3.46
CA ARG A 45 22.42 -23.50 -2.77
C ARG A 45 22.36 -22.79 -1.42
N ASP A 46 21.68 -23.46 -0.51
CA ASP A 46 21.56 -23.25 0.92
C ASP A 46 22.45 -22.15 1.50
N ILE A 47 21.85 -21.00 1.79
CA ILE A 47 22.32 -20.15 2.88
C ILE A 47 21.54 -20.61 4.11
N GLU A 48 22.07 -21.62 4.82
CA GLU A 48 21.55 -22.02 6.12
C GLU A 48 21.71 -20.86 7.11
N GLY A 49 20.68 -20.04 7.26
CA GLY A 49 20.63 -18.97 8.26
C GLY A 49 20.35 -19.54 9.65
N ASP A 50 21.39 -19.68 10.48
CA ASP A 50 21.22 -20.08 11.88
C ASP A 50 20.88 -18.88 12.77
N PHE A 51 19.60 -18.74 13.10
CA PHE A 51 19.09 -17.77 14.06
C PHE A 51 18.93 -18.40 15.44
N MET A 52 20.05 -18.65 16.12
CA MET A 52 20.11 -18.97 17.57
C MET A 52 19.05 -19.98 18.05
N GLY A 53 18.92 -21.12 17.35
CA GLY A 53 18.02 -22.21 17.77
C GLY A 53 16.56 -22.10 17.32
N PHE A 54 16.15 -21.02 16.66
CA PHE A 54 14.83 -20.89 15.99
C PHE A 54 14.93 -21.03 14.46
N ARG A 55 15.87 -21.87 13.98
CA ARG A 55 16.36 -21.93 12.59
C ARG A 55 15.27 -22.00 11.52
N TRP A 56 14.15 -22.68 11.80
CA TRP A 56 13.07 -22.84 10.84
C TRP A 56 11.99 -21.75 10.92
N LEU A 57 11.50 -21.44 12.13
CA LEU A 57 10.43 -20.47 12.32
C LEU A 57 10.88 -19.03 12.03
N SER A 58 12.09 -18.65 12.43
CA SER A 58 12.61 -17.30 12.22
C SER A 58 12.93 -17.01 10.75
N SER A 59 13.56 -17.94 10.04
CA SER A 59 13.83 -17.86 8.61
C SER A 59 12.55 -17.82 7.78
N PHE A 60 11.53 -18.60 8.19
CA PHE A 60 10.19 -18.53 7.63
C PHE A 60 9.55 -17.16 7.87
N LEU A 61 9.52 -16.65 9.11
CA LEU A 61 8.94 -15.34 9.42
C LEU A 61 9.67 -14.20 8.69
N TYR A 62 10.98 -14.29 8.54
CA TYR A 62 11.77 -13.31 7.80
C TYR A 62 11.37 -13.31 6.31
N SER A 63 11.37 -14.49 5.68
CA SER A 63 11.04 -14.64 4.26
C SER A 63 9.59 -14.23 3.98
N PHE A 64 8.65 -14.72 4.79
CA PHE A 64 7.24 -14.39 4.69
C PHE A 64 6.96 -12.92 5.00
N GLY A 65 7.64 -12.35 6.01
CA GLY A 65 7.53 -10.95 6.40
C GLY A 65 8.01 -9.99 5.30
N ILE A 66 9.07 -10.34 4.58
CA ILE A 66 9.50 -9.59 3.39
C ILE A 66 8.40 -9.60 2.33
N GLU A 67 7.76 -10.73 2.06
CA GLU A 67 6.69 -10.77 1.06
C GLU A 67 5.47 -9.93 1.45
N ILE A 68 5.09 -9.94 2.73
CA ILE A 68 4.06 -9.04 3.25
C ILE A 68 4.46 -7.58 3.03
N ALA A 69 5.72 -7.23 3.28
CA ALA A 69 6.22 -5.87 3.06
C ALA A 69 6.12 -5.47 1.58
N PHE A 70 6.49 -6.35 0.65
CA PHE A 70 6.32 -6.12 -0.79
C PHE A 70 4.85 -5.88 -1.16
N ILE A 71 3.95 -6.76 -0.72
CA ILE A 71 2.51 -6.62 -0.96
C ILE A 71 2.00 -5.27 -0.43
N THR A 72 2.42 -4.89 0.77
CA THR A 72 2.03 -3.64 1.43
C THR A 72 2.58 -2.41 0.70
N VAL A 73 3.85 -2.41 0.30
CA VAL A 73 4.46 -1.33 -0.50
C VAL A 73 3.71 -1.17 -1.82
N GLY A 74 3.41 -2.26 -2.52
CA GLY A 74 2.61 -2.20 -3.73
C GLY A 74 1.19 -1.67 -3.47
N MET A 75 0.59 -1.96 -2.31
CA MET A 75 -0.72 -1.41 -1.92
C MET A 75 -0.66 0.10 -1.72
N VAL A 76 0.37 0.58 -1.03
CA VAL A 76 0.60 2.01 -0.80
C VAL A 76 0.82 2.74 -2.12
N ILE A 77 1.59 2.16 -3.04
CA ILE A 77 1.79 2.70 -4.40
C ILE A 77 0.45 2.77 -5.14
N ASN A 78 -0.34 1.71 -5.12
CA ASN A 78 -1.66 1.71 -5.76
C ASN A 78 -2.62 2.74 -5.14
N TYR A 79 -2.55 2.94 -3.83
CA TYR A 79 -3.34 3.96 -3.14
C TYR A 79 -2.89 5.38 -3.49
N SER A 80 -1.58 5.62 -3.56
CA SER A 80 -1.02 6.94 -3.88
C SER A 80 -1.41 7.40 -5.29
N THR A 81 -1.69 6.47 -6.22
CA THR A 81 -2.19 6.82 -7.56
C THR A 81 -3.49 7.62 -7.55
N ASN A 82 -4.28 7.58 -6.48
CA ASN A 82 -5.50 8.38 -6.36
C ASN A 82 -5.23 9.89 -6.22
N PHE A 83 -4.00 10.28 -5.87
CA PHE A 83 -3.59 11.67 -5.67
C PHE A 83 -2.64 12.18 -6.77
N MET A 84 -2.37 11.35 -7.79
CA MET A 84 -1.44 11.67 -8.88
C MET A 84 -2.14 12.29 -10.09
N THR A 85 -1.38 13.01 -10.91
CA THR A 85 -1.84 13.52 -12.22
C THR A 85 -2.10 12.38 -13.18
N LYS A 86 -3.09 12.53 -14.09
CA LYS A 86 -3.60 11.47 -14.97
C LYS A 86 -2.51 10.69 -15.73
N ASP A 87 -1.44 11.36 -16.14
CA ASP A 87 -0.36 10.77 -16.93
C ASP A 87 0.50 9.77 -16.13
N ALA A 88 0.61 9.97 -14.80
CA ALA A 88 1.40 9.11 -13.91
C ALA A 88 0.57 7.95 -13.32
N VAL A 89 -0.77 8.01 -13.37
CA VAL A 89 -1.64 7.02 -12.70
C VAL A 89 -1.44 5.60 -13.24
N ASN A 90 -1.49 5.42 -14.55
CA ASN A 90 -1.40 4.10 -15.17
C ASN A 90 -0.06 3.40 -14.93
N PRO A 91 1.11 4.04 -15.16
CA PRO A 91 2.38 3.37 -14.91
C PRO A 91 2.59 3.03 -13.43
N PHE A 92 2.23 3.93 -12.50
CA PHE A 92 2.35 3.63 -11.06
C PHE A 92 1.40 2.54 -10.61
N ARG A 93 0.18 2.48 -11.17
CA ARG A 93 -0.79 1.44 -10.83
C ARG A 93 -0.35 0.07 -11.35
N PHE A 94 0.17 0.01 -12.57
CA PHE A 94 0.80 -1.20 -13.09
C PHE A 94 1.98 -1.63 -12.22
N PHE A 95 2.82 -0.68 -11.84
CA PHE A 95 3.98 -0.93 -10.99
C PHE A 95 3.59 -1.46 -9.59
N GLY A 96 2.56 -0.89 -8.96
CA GLY A 96 2.05 -1.37 -7.69
C GLY A 96 1.45 -2.78 -7.78
N TRP A 97 0.78 -3.12 -8.88
CA TRP A 97 0.33 -4.49 -9.14
C TRP A 97 1.48 -5.47 -9.41
N ALA A 98 2.52 -5.04 -10.12
CA ALA A 98 3.70 -5.88 -10.37
C ALA A 98 4.42 -6.24 -9.06
N ILE A 99 4.64 -5.26 -8.17
CA ILE A 99 5.24 -5.51 -6.84
C ILE A 99 4.38 -6.48 -6.03
N GLN A 100 3.06 -6.28 -6.00
CA GLN A 100 2.14 -7.20 -5.30
C GLN A 100 2.20 -8.61 -5.88
N GLY A 101 2.21 -8.73 -7.21
CA GLY A 101 2.30 -10.02 -7.89
C GLY A 101 3.58 -10.77 -7.52
N VAL A 102 4.71 -10.07 -7.44
CA VAL A 102 5.99 -10.63 -7.00
C VAL A 102 5.92 -11.09 -5.55
N GLY A 103 5.37 -10.26 -4.65
CA GLY A 103 5.20 -10.63 -3.24
C GLY A 103 4.29 -11.85 -3.06
N PHE A 104 3.16 -11.90 -3.78
CA PHE A 104 2.29 -13.09 -3.74
C PHE A 104 2.95 -14.32 -4.36
N PHE A 105 3.69 -14.18 -5.46
CA PHE A 105 4.42 -15.29 -6.08
C PHE A 105 5.37 -15.96 -5.09
N PHE A 106 6.26 -15.18 -4.46
CA PHE A 106 7.20 -15.71 -3.48
C PHE A 106 6.50 -16.22 -2.23
N MET A 107 5.40 -15.57 -1.83
CA MET A 107 4.60 -16.04 -0.70
C MET A 107 4.02 -17.43 -0.94
N PHE A 108 3.43 -17.68 -2.13
CA PHE A 108 2.94 -19.02 -2.48
C PHE A 108 4.08 -20.01 -2.69
N TRP A 109 5.19 -19.55 -3.25
CA TRP A 109 6.34 -20.40 -3.47
C TRP A 109 6.89 -20.96 -2.15
N ILE A 110 6.92 -20.18 -1.06
CA ILE A 110 7.30 -20.67 0.29
C ILE A 110 6.41 -21.86 0.75
N PHE A 111 5.17 -21.97 0.30
CA PHE A 111 4.23 -23.01 0.74
C PHE A 111 4.12 -24.20 -0.20
N ILE A 112 4.70 -24.12 -1.40
CA ILE A 112 4.69 -25.22 -2.36
C ILE A 112 6.06 -25.88 -2.30
N ASP A 113 6.07 -27.19 -2.07
CA ASP A 113 7.32 -27.95 -1.94
C ASP A 113 7.67 -28.60 -3.28
N ALA A 114 8.82 -28.21 -3.84
CA ALA A 114 9.42 -28.77 -5.05
C ALA A 114 9.52 -30.30 -5.01
N SER A 115 9.76 -30.89 -3.82
CA SER A 115 9.98 -32.34 -3.66
C SER A 115 8.76 -33.18 -4.01
N ILE A 116 7.56 -32.60 -3.99
CA ILE A 116 6.29 -33.29 -4.26
C ILE A 116 5.83 -33.08 -5.72
N PHE A 117 6.05 -31.90 -6.28
CA PHE A 117 5.44 -31.50 -7.56
C PHE A 117 6.45 -31.27 -8.70
N GLY A 118 7.74 -31.10 -8.38
CA GLY A 118 8.80 -30.71 -9.32
C GLY A 118 8.80 -29.22 -9.64
N ASP A 119 9.99 -28.67 -9.89
CA ASP A 119 10.27 -27.22 -9.99
C ASP A 119 9.35 -26.48 -10.99
N ASN A 120 9.07 -27.09 -12.14
CA ASN A 120 8.23 -26.48 -13.18
C ASN A 120 6.77 -26.30 -12.71
N VAL A 121 6.27 -27.26 -11.93
CA VAL A 121 4.89 -27.26 -11.44
C VAL A 121 4.74 -26.26 -10.31
N GLU A 122 5.71 -26.20 -9.42
CA GLU A 122 5.81 -25.23 -8.34
C GLU A 122 5.81 -23.78 -8.85
N ILE A 123 6.63 -23.48 -9.85
CA ILE A 123 6.66 -22.16 -10.50
C ILE A 123 5.30 -21.86 -11.15
N ALA A 124 4.74 -22.81 -11.90
CA ALA A 124 3.47 -22.60 -12.60
C ALA A 124 2.29 -22.36 -11.64
N PHE A 125 2.20 -23.12 -10.54
CA PHE A 125 1.19 -22.92 -9.51
C PHE A 125 1.38 -21.59 -8.80
N SER A 126 2.61 -21.24 -8.43
CA SER A 126 2.92 -19.98 -7.75
C SER A 126 2.52 -18.77 -8.61
N ILE A 127 2.76 -18.82 -9.93
CA ILE A 127 2.30 -17.79 -10.88
C ILE A 127 0.77 -17.73 -10.92
N CYS A 128 0.11 -18.88 -11.03
CA CYS A 128 -1.36 -18.96 -11.10
C CYS A 128 -2.00 -18.37 -9.84
N PHE A 129 -1.54 -18.79 -8.66
CA PHE A 129 -2.04 -18.28 -7.38
C PHE A 129 -1.71 -16.80 -7.17
N ALA A 130 -0.55 -16.32 -7.61
CA ALA A 130 -0.22 -14.90 -7.54
C ALA A 130 -1.20 -14.04 -8.33
N ILE A 131 -1.56 -14.45 -9.56
CA ILE A 131 -2.53 -13.75 -10.40
C ILE A 131 -3.91 -13.71 -9.70
N VAL A 132 -4.36 -14.85 -9.19
CA VAL A 132 -5.63 -14.97 -8.46
C VAL A 132 -5.62 -14.08 -7.21
N ALA A 133 -4.53 -14.08 -6.46
CA ALA A 133 -4.39 -13.29 -5.23
C ALA A 133 -4.41 -11.78 -5.52
N VAL A 134 -3.70 -11.29 -6.55
CA VAL A 134 -3.76 -9.89 -6.97
C VAL A 134 -5.19 -9.49 -7.36
N PHE A 135 -5.91 -10.37 -8.06
CA PHE A 135 -7.30 -10.13 -8.43
C PHE A 135 -8.22 -10.04 -7.20
N VAL A 136 -8.15 -11.03 -6.30
CA VAL A 136 -8.92 -11.05 -5.04
C VAL A 136 -8.61 -9.82 -4.20
N GLN A 137 -7.33 -9.50 -4.02
CA GLN A 137 -6.87 -8.34 -3.26
C GLN A 137 -7.38 -7.03 -3.86
N THR A 138 -7.43 -6.90 -5.19
CA THR A 138 -8.00 -5.71 -5.85
C THR A 138 -9.51 -5.59 -5.61
N LYS A 139 -10.25 -6.70 -5.59
CA LYS A 139 -11.68 -6.72 -5.25
C LYS A 139 -11.91 -6.38 -3.78
N LEU A 140 -11.13 -6.99 -2.89
CA LEU A 140 -11.18 -6.76 -1.44
C LEU A 140 -10.90 -5.30 -1.10
N ARG A 141 -9.87 -4.69 -1.74
CA ARG A 141 -9.57 -3.26 -1.59
C ARG A 141 -10.78 -2.41 -1.97
N LYS A 142 -11.38 -2.64 -3.14
CA LYS A 142 -12.57 -1.90 -3.57
C LYS A 142 -13.74 -2.07 -2.59
N PHE A 143 -13.94 -3.29 -2.09
CA PHE A 143 -14.97 -3.58 -1.11
C PHE A 143 -14.78 -2.76 0.18
N PHE A 144 -13.57 -2.75 0.76
CA PHE A 144 -13.26 -1.98 1.95
C PHE A 144 -13.35 -0.47 1.72
N THR A 145 -12.80 0.06 0.62
CA THR A 145 -12.90 1.49 0.31
C THR A 145 -14.36 1.94 0.19
N ASN A 146 -15.21 1.15 -0.47
CA ASN A 146 -16.63 1.45 -0.59
C ASN A 146 -17.34 1.40 0.77
N HIS A 147 -17.03 0.43 1.63
CA HIS A 147 -17.61 0.33 2.98
C HIS A 147 -17.17 1.48 3.88
N ILE A 148 -15.88 1.85 3.87
CA ILE A 148 -15.36 3.00 4.62
C ILE A 148 -16.04 4.29 4.14
N SER A 149 -16.21 4.47 2.84
CA SER A 149 -16.91 5.66 2.30
C SER A 149 -18.38 5.71 2.70
N SER A 150 -19.03 4.54 2.82
CA SER A 150 -20.43 4.43 3.26
C SER A 150 -20.57 4.74 4.75
N LEU A 151 -19.64 4.24 5.58
CA LEU A 151 -19.55 4.58 7.00
C LEU A 151 -19.33 6.08 7.21
N LYS A 152 -18.37 6.68 6.49
CA LYS A 152 -18.14 8.13 6.51
C LYS A 152 -19.42 8.90 6.14
N ARG A 153 -20.20 8.41 5.17
CA ARG A 153 -21.48 9.03 4.79
C ARG A 153 -22.54 8.91 5.90
N ILE A 154 -22.64 7.77 6.57
CA ILE A 154 -23.57 7.57 7.69
C ILE A 154 -23.19 8.48 8.86
N ILE A 155 -21.91 8.53 9.24
CA ILE A 155 -21.40 9.43 10.29
C ILE A 155 -21.72 10.89 9.94
N ARG A 156 -21.47 11.31 8.69
CA ARG A 156 -21.81 12.66 8.22
C ARG A 156 -23.31 12.96 8.31
N ARG A 157 -24.17 12.00 7.98
CA ARG A 157 -25.63 12.17 8.12
C ARG A 157 -26.03 12.28 9.58
N LEU A 158 -25.51 11.41 10.44
CA LEU A 158 -25.80 11.41 11.86
C LEU A 158 -25.38 12.74 12.50
N ASN A 159 -24.16 13.20 12.20
CA ASN A 159 -23.64 14.47 12.69
C ASN A 159 -24.50 15.65 12.20
N ASN A 160 -24.84 15.69 10.90
CA ASN A 160 -25.72 16.72 10.37
C ASN A 160 -27.12 16.71 11.03
N THR A 161 -27.68 15.54 11.31
CA THR A 161 -28.96 15.43 12.02
C THR A 161 -28.84 15.95 13.45
N ILE A 162 -27.79 15.58 14.18
CA ILE A 162 -27.52 16.10 15.53
C ILE A 162 -27.42 17.62 15.47
N ILE A 163 -26.61 18.19 14.57
CA ILE A 163 -26.42 19.64 14.43
C ILE A 163 -27.74 20.36 14.10
N LEU A 164 -28.60 19.76 13.28
CA LEU A 164 -29.89 20.35 12.91
C LEU A 164 -30.96 20.25 14.00
N GLU A 165 -30.97 19.16 14.79
CA GLU A 165 -32.00 18.92 15.81
C GLU A 165 -31.63 19.48 17.19
N THR A 166 -30.34 19.61 17.49
CA THR A 166 -29.84 20.05 18.81
C THR A 166 -30.17 21.50 19.18
N PRO A 167 -30.20 22.50 18.27
CA PRO A 167 -30.54 23.88 18.62
C PRO A 167 -31.91 24.05 19.28
N ASN A 168 -32.86 23.15 18.99
CA ASN A 168 -34.20 23.17 19.57
C ASN A 168 -34.26 22.55 20.98
N HIS A 169 -33.19 21.90 21.44
CA HIS A 169 -33.14 21.15 22.69
C HIS A 169 -32.13 21.73 23.70
N VAL A 170 -31.31 22.72 23.29
CA VAL A 170 -30.31 23.34 24.15
C VAL A 170 -30.77 24.73 24.59
N LYS A 171 -30.64 25.02 25.90
CA LYS A 171 -31.05 26.30 26.48
C LYS A 171 -30.24 27.50 25.95
N ASP A 172 -28.99 27.27 25.58
CA ASP A 172 -28.06 28.30 25.15
C ASP A 172 -27.42 27.91 23.81
N VAL A 173 -27.99 28.45 22.73
CA VAL A 173 -27.64 28.03 21.37
C VAL A 173 -26.25 28.55 20.97
N GLU A 174 -25.86 29.75 21.37
CA GLU A 174 -24.54 30.31 21.03
C GLU A 174 -23.37 29.48 21.60
N VAL A 175 -23.46 29.09 22.88
CA VAL A 175 -22.43 28.26 23.55
C VAL A 175 -22.29 26.90 22.86
N TYR A 176 -23.40 26.29 22.44
CA TYR A 176 -23.37 25.02 21.73
C TYR A 176 -22.66 25.12 20.38
N TYR A 177 -22.86 26.22 19.65
CA TYR A 177 -22.22 26.42 18.35
C TYR A 177 -20.70 26.58 18.50
N ASP A 178 -20.25 27.41 19.46
CA ASP A 178 -18.83 27.72 19.66
C ASP A 178 -18.02 26.62 20.35
N GLU A 179 -18.57 25.98 21.40
CA GLU A 179 -17.80 25.03 22.21
C GLU A 179 -17.88 23.59 21.70
N VAL A 180 -18.94 23.23 20.97
CA VAL A 180 -19.21 21.83 20.60
C VAL A 180 -19.29 21.65 19.09
N MET A 181 -20.11 22.46 18.41
CA MET A 181 -20.42 22.21 17.01
C MET A 181 -19.28 22.60 16.07
N TRP A 182 -18.71 23.81 16.17
CA TRP A 182 -17.59 24.24 15.33
C TRP A 182 -16.31 23.40 15.52
N PRO A 183 -15.90 23.03 16.75
CA PRO A 183 -14.74 22.16 16.95
C PRO A 183 -14.93 20.77 16.33
N VAL A 184 -16.10 20.15 16.53
CA VAL A 184 -16.42 18.85 15.93
C VAL A 184 -16.50 18.94 14.41
N LEU A 185 -17.05 20.04 13.88
CA LEU A 185 -17.10 20.26 12.43
C LEU A 185 -15.71 20.42 11.84
N ASN A 186 -14.82 21.14 12.53
CA ASN A 186 -13.44 21.37 12.12
C ASN A 186 -12.60 20.09 12.21
N GLU A 187 -12.73 19.29 13.27
CA GLU A 187 -12.07 17.97 13.35
C GLU A 187 -12.53 17.04 12.22
N VAL A 188 -13.84 16.98 11.96
CA VAL A 188 -14.38 16.16 10.87
C VAL A 188 -13.97 16.70 9.48
N ALA A 189 -13.77 18.01 9.34
CA ALA A 189 -13.31 18.64 8.11
C ALA A 189 -11.80 18.48 7.88
N ASP A 190 -10.98 18.47 8.94
CA ASP A 190 -9.53 18.29 8.88
C ASP A 190 -9.12 16.82 8.70
N GLU A 191 -9.97 15.85 9.09
CA GLU A 191 -9.78 14.41 8.82
C GLU A 191 -10.26 13.95 7.41
N LEU A 192 -10.67 14.89 6.55
CA LEU A 192 -11.14 14.68 5.17
C LEU A 192 -10.10 15.11 4.12
#